data_AF-A0A6N9C6H1-F1
#
_entry.id   AF-A0A6N9C6H1-F1
#
_cell.length_a   1.000
_cell.length_b   1.000
_cell.length_c   1.000
_cell.angle_alpha   90.00
_cell.angle_beta   90.00
_cell.angle_gamma   90.00
#
_symmetry.space_group_name_H-M   'P 1'
#
loop_
_entity.id
_entity.type
_entity.pdbx_description
1 polymer ?
#
loop_
_entity_poly.entity_id
_entity_poly.type
_entity_poly.pdbx_seq_one_letter_code
_entity_poly.pdbx_strand_id
1 'polypeptide(L)'
;MAETSNFEQFKETFDAYFSKWWKAAGVLFVLVYLVAFGLYTLAICDKHLDLALPPFLRAIITFEYWSWMNDTAVDAIGIGFIAVGALTFGVVSIGACSVGVIAMGAFSVGIVAVGAFSVGVVAFGGNSFGIIAIGSGTRHGYEVGPKGRFDIGRAVGVIAIGPKACGVYTLSYEGKGTHMLSPDRQDAKAVALFTRWLPKFKGVLSPVS
;
A
#
# COMPACT_ATOMS: atom_id res chain seq x y z
N MET A 1 -30.81 12.04 0.07
CA MET A 1 -30.50 11.76 -1.35
C MET A 1 -29.29 12.53 -1.90
N ALA A 2 -28.79 13.58 -1.23
CA ALA A 2 -27.61 14.34 -1.70
C ALA A 2 -26.24 13.74 -1.25
N GLU A 3 -26.17 13.03 -0.12
CA GLU A 3 -24.91 12.41 0.34
C GLU A 3 -24.45 11.23 -0.53
N THR A 4 -25.40 10.49 -1.11
CA THR A 4 -25.10 9.36 -2.02
C THR A 4 -24.46 9.83 -3.33
N SER A 5 -24.87 10.98 -3.89
CA SER A 5 -24.29 11.49 -5.14
C SER A 5 -22.87 12.03 -4.95
N ASN A 6 -22.58 12.68 -3.82
CA ASN A 6 -21.23 13.15 -3.50
C ASN A 6 -20.26 11.98 -3.31
N PHE A 7 -20.73 10.89 -2.72
CA PHE A 7 -19.95 9.67 -2.55
C PHE A 7 -19.67 8.99 -3.90
N GLU A 8 -20.67 8.89 -4.78
CA GLU A 8 -20.48 8.35 -6.14
C GLU A 8 -19.53 9.20 -6.98
N GLN A 9 -19.66 10.53 -6.95
CA GLN A 9 -18.71 11.43 -7.62
C GLN A 9 -17.29 11.31 -7.08
N PHE A 10 -17.13 11.22 -5.77
CA PHE A 10 -15.81 11.03 -5.15
C PHE A 10 -15.22 9.68 -5.56
N LYS A 11 -16.03 8.62 -5.55
CA LYS A 11 -15.62 7.28 -5.96
C LYS A 11 -15.18 7.25 -7.42
N GLU A 12 -15.94 7.82 -8.34
CA GLU A 12 -15.56 7.89 -9.75
C GLU A 12 -14.28 8.70 -9.97
N THR A 13 -14.14 9.83 -9.28
CA THR A 13 -12.95 10.68 -9.39
C THR A 13 -11.72 9.97 -8.83
N PHE A 14 -11.88 9.30 -7.69
CA PHE A 14 -10.82 8.53 -7.05
C PHE A 14 -10.43 7.33 -7.92
N ASP A 15 -11.38 6.54 -8.40
CA ASP A 15 -11.13 5.39 -9.28
C ASP A 15 -10.49 5.84 -10.62
N ALA A 16 -10.89 6.98 -11.16
CA ALA A 16 -10.27 7.56 -12.37
C ALA A 16 -8.82 8.00 -12.11
N TYR A 17 -8.55 8.66 -10.98
CA TYR A 17 -7.20 9.10 -10.61
C TYR A 17 -6.29 7.91 -10.31
N PHE A 18 -6.76 6.98 -9.46
CA PHE A 18 -6.01 5.81 -9.02
C PHE A 18 -5.79 4.81 -10.15
N SER A 19 -6.76 4.63 -11.05
CA SER A 19 -6.60 3.72 -12.20
C SER A 19 -5.54 4.20 -13.19
N LYS A 20 -5.33 5.51 -13.36
CA LYS A 20 -4.26 6.05 -14.20
C LYS A 20 -2.87 5.71 -13.62
N TRP A 21 -2.68 5.97 -12.33
CA TRP A 21 -1.43 5.68 -11.64
C TRP A 21 -1.16 4.17 -11.55
N TRP A 22 -2.18 3.36 -11.27
CA TRP A 22 -2.05 1.90 -11.20
C TRP A 22 -1.78 1.25 -12.55
N LYS A 23 -2.45 1.72 -13.62
CA LYS A 23 -2.17 1.23 -14.97
C LYS A 23 -0.76 1.62 -15.41
N ALA A 24 -0.33 2.85 -15.15
CA ALA A 24 1.04 3.29 -15.49
C ALA A 24 2.10 2.53 -14.68
N ALA A 25 1.92 2.39 -13.36
CA ALA A 25 2.83 1.65 -12.49
C ALA A 25 2.83 0.15 -12.81
N GLY A 26 1.66 -0.43 -13.07
CA GLY A 26 1.52 -1.83 -13.45
C GLY A 26 2.11 -2.13 -14.83
N VAL A 27 1.90 -1.25 -15.83
CA VAL A 27 2.54 -1.37 -17.15
C VAL A 27 4.05 -1.24 -17.04
N LEU A 28 4.55 -0.28 -16.27
CA LEU A 28 5.98 -0.12 -16.02
C LEU A 28 6.55 -1.37 -15.33
N PHE A 29 5.87 -1.91 -14.32
CA PHE A 29 6.27 -3.11 -13.61
C PHE A 29 6.29 -4.35 -14.53
N VAL A 30 5.25 -4.53 -15.35
CA VAL A 30 5.16 -5.64 -16.32
C VAL A 30 6.23 -5.51 -17.40
N LEU A 31 6.48 -4.30 -17.92
CA LEU A 31 7.54 -4.07 -18.91
C LEU A 31 8.91 -4.37 -18.32
N VAL A 32 9.19 -3.88 -17.11
CA VAL A 32 10.44 -4.17 -16.40
C VAL A 32 10.59 -5.69 -16.17
N TYR A 33 9.51 -6.37 -15.77
CA TYR A 33 9.53 -7.82 -15.53
C TYR A 33 9.68 -8.66 -16.81
N LEU A 34 9.01 -8.28 -17.91
CA LEU A 34 9.12 -8.97 -19.20
C LEU A 34 10.52 -8.80 -19.82
N VAL A 35 11.10 -7.61 -19.69
CA VAL A 35 12.48 -7.36 -20.12
C VAL A 35 13.44 -8.22 -19.30
N ALA A 36 13.32 -8.23 -17.97
CA ALA A 36 14.14 -9.06 -17.09
C ALA A 36 13.99 -10.57 -17.38
N PHE A 37 12.76 -11.06 -17.58
CA PHE A 37 12.47 -12.46 -17.89
C PHE A 37 12.98 -12.86 -19.29
N GLY A 38 12.88 -11.98 -20.28
CA GLY A 38 13.42 -12.20 -21.62
C GLY A 38 14.94 -12.31 -21.60
N LEU A 39 15.62 -11.44 -20.85
CA LEU A 39 17.08 -11.50 -20.68
C LEU A 39 17.50 -12.75 -19.90
N TYR A 40 16.72 -13.19 -18.91
CA TYR A 40 16.96 -14.44 -18.17
C TYR A 40 16.87 -15.68 -19.07
N THR A 41 15.82 -15.78 -19.89
CA THR A 41 15.66 -16.92 -20.81
C THR A 41 16.74 -16.92 -21.90
N LEU A 42 17.14 -15.74 -22.41
CA LEU A 42 18.27 -15.60 -23.34
C LEU A 42 19.61 -16.02 -22.70
N ALA A 43 19.85 -15.70 -21.42
CA ALA A 43 21.06 -16.11 -20.71
C ALA A 43 21.14 -17.63 -20.47
N ILE A 44 20.00 -18.28 -20.18
CA ILE A 44 19.91 -19.75 -20.09
C ILE A 44 20.15 -20.38 -21.45
N CYS A 45 19.58 -19.81 -22.52
CA CYS A 45 19.83 -20.26 -23.89
C CYS A 45 21.30 -20.10 -24.30
N ASP A 46 21.99 -19.01 -23.92
CA ASP A 46 23.45 -18.88 -24.16
C ASP A 46 24.23 -20.02 -23.49
N LYS A 47 23.92 -20.33 -22.22
CA LYS A 47 24.62 -21.38 -21.46
C LYS A 47 24.37 -22.81 -21.95
N HIS A 48 23.17 -23.11 -22.44
CA HIS A 48 22.79 -24.49 -22.80
C HIS A 48 22.82 -24.76 -24.30
N LEU A 49 22.76 -23.74 -25.14
CA LEU A 49 22.70 -23.86 -26.60
C LEU A 49 23.91 -23.24 -27.34
N ASP A 50 24.92 -22.72 -26.62
CA ASP A 50 26.11 -22.05 -27.18
C ASP A 50 25.74 -21.05 -28.29
N LEU A 51 24.80 -20.15 -27.98
CA LEU A 51 24.41 -19.10 -28.92
C LEU A 51 25.64 -18.26 -29.29
N ALA A 52 25.93 -18.12 -30.59
CA ALA A 52 27.02 -17.29 -31.09
C ALA A 52 26.68 -15.78 -31.00
N LEU A 53 26.41 -15.30 -29.79
CA LEU A 53 26.10 -13.89 -29.53
C LEU A 53 27.37 -13.03 -29.62
N PRO A 54 27.31 -11.87 -30.28
CA PRO A 54 28.46 -10.98 -30.37
C PRO A 54 28.86 -10.43 -28.98
N PRO A 55 30.14 -10.10 -28.75
CA PRO A 55 30.67 -9.81 -27.41
C PRO A 55 29.93 -8.70 -26.66
N PHE A 56 29.42 -7.70 -27.38
CA PHE A 56 28.68 -6.59 -26.78
C PHE A 56 27.29 -7.03 -26.25
N LEU A 57 26.61 -7.97 -26.91
CA LEU A 57 25.35 -8.52 -26.42
C LEU A 57 25.55 -9.40 -25.19
N ARG A 58 26.64 -10.19 -25.16
CA ARG A 58 27.01 -10.97 -23.97
C ARG A 58 27.33 -10.05 -22.79
N ALA A 59 28.02 -8.93 -23.02
CA ALA A 59 28.33 -7.95 -21.97
C ALA A 59 27.06 -7.33 -21.38
N ILE A 60 26.08 -6.96 -22.21
CA ILE A 60 24.78 -6.41 -21.76
C ILE A 60 24.02 -7.46 -20.92
N ILE A 61 23.90 -8.69 -21.43
CA ILE A 61 23.20 -9.79 -20.75
C ILE A 61 23.86 -10.10 -19.40
N THR A 62 25.20 -10.21 -19.35
CA THR A 62 25.92 -10.59 -18.13
C THR A 62 25.91 -9.48 -17.08
N PHE A 63 25.99 -8.21 -17.50
CA PHE A 63 25.93 -7.03 -16.62
C PHE A 63 24.54 -6.86 -15.99
N GLU A 64 23.47 -6.96 -16.78
CA GLU A 64 22.09 -6.90 -16.26
C GLU A 64 21.76 -8.13 -15.40
N TYR A 65 22.23 -9.32 -15.77
CA TYR A 65 22.02 -10.56 -15.02
C TYR A 65 22.64 -10.51 -13.61
N TRP A 66 23.87 -10.01 -13.48
CA TRP A 66 24.54 -9.93 -12.17
C TRP A 66 23.97 -8.82 -11.28
N SER A 67 23.51 -7.71 -11.89
CA SER A 67 22.84 -6.59 -11.19
C SER A 67 21.46 -6.99 -10.62
N TRP A 68 20.69 -7.79 -11.35
CA TRP A 68 19.37 -8.27 -10.92
C TRP A 68 19.40 -9.47 -9.97
N MET A 69 20.46 -10.28 -10.00
CA MET A 69 20.65 -11.46 -9.13
C MET A 69 21.33 -11.16 -7.80
N ASN A 70 21.51 -9.89 -7.41
CA ASN A 70 21.77 -9.63 -6.00
C ASN A 70 20.47 -9.95 -5.25
N ASP A 71 20.33 -11.22 -4.83
CA ASP A 71 19.18 -11.76 -4.09
C ASP A 71 18.87 -10.96 -2.82
N THR A 72 19.84 -10.16 -2.37
CA THR A 72 19.69 -9.09 -1.40
C THR A 72 20.59 -7.93 -1.83
N ALA A 73 20.00 -6.85 -2.34
CA ALA A 73 20.72 -5.58 -2.48
C ALA A 73 20.73 -4.88 -1.11
N VAL A 74 21.90 -4.71 -0.48
CA VAL A 74 22.07 -3.99 0.79
C VAL A 74 22.85 -2.71 0.51
N ASP A 75 22.17 -1.70 0.00
CA ASP A 75 22.79 -0.46 -0.46
C ASP A 75 21.94 0.76 -0.07
N ALA A 76 22.51 1.97 -0.14
CA ALA A 76 21.71 3.19 0.04
C ALA A 76 20.53 3.24 -0.93
N ILE A 77 20.71 2.73 -2.15
CA ILE A 77 19.67 2.51 -3.15
C ILE A 77 19.71 1.03 -3.55
N GLY A 78 18.70 0.25 -3.15
CA GLY A 78 18.60 -1.18 -3.44
C GLY A 78 17.54 -1.47 -4.50
N ILE A 79 17.92 -2.18 -5.57
CA ILE A 79 16.98 -2.67 -6.60
C ILE A 79 17.18 -4.18 -6.72
N GLY A 80 16.12 -4.97 -6.51
CA GLY A 80 16.23 -6.42 -6.57
C GLY A 80 14.94 -7.14 -6.17
N PHE A 81 14.96 -8.47 -6.10
CA PHE A 81 13.80 -9.23 -5.64
C PHE A 81 13.53 -8.96 -4.15
N ILE A 82 14.60 -8.97 -3.34
CA ILE A 82 14.63 -8.48 -1.97
C ILE A 82 15.62 -7.31 -1.93
N ALA A 83 15.13 -6.12 -1.58
CA ALA A 83 15.93 -4.91 -1.50
C ALA A 83 15.91 -4.36 -0.07
N VAL A 84 17.10 -4.08 0.49
CA VAL A 84 17.28 -3.51 1.82
C VAL A 84 18.14 -2.24 1.70
N GLY A 85 17.67 -1.10 2.20
CA GLY A 85 18.38 0.15 1.94
C GLY A 85 17.68 1.42 2.41
N ALA A 86 18.21 2.60 2.09
CA ALA A 86 17.50 3.86 2.37
C ALA A 86 16.35 4.06 1.37
N LEU A 87 16.59 3.79 0.09
CA LEU A 87 15.60 3.80 -0.98
C LEU A 87 15.58 2.43 -1.66
N THR A 88 14.44 1.73 -1.66
CA THR A 88 14.36 0.34 -2.14
C THR A 88 13.22 0.11 -3.12
N PHE A 89 13.53 -0.65 -4.18
CA PHE A 89 12.59 -1.07 -5.21
C PHE A 89 12.70 -2.59 -5.44
N GLY A 90 11.60 -3.31 -5.28
CA GLY A 90 11.64 -4.77 -5.34
C GLY A 90 10.30 -5.44 -5.10
N VAL A 91 10.29 -6.78 -5.08
CA VAL A 91 9.09 -7.52 -4.67
C VAL A 91 8.91 -7.40 -3.16
N VAL A 92 10.01 -7.55 -2.42
CA VAL A 92 10.11 -7.29 -0.98
C VAL A 92 11.11 -6.14 -0.77
N SER A 93 10.63 -5.02 -0.25
CA SER A 93 11.41 -3.79 -0.10
C SER A 93 11.41 -3.34 1.37
N ILE A 94 12.58 -3.25 1.98
CA ILE A 94 12.77 -2.86 3.39
C ILE A 94 13.71 -1.65 3.46
N GLY A 95 13.22 -0.50 3.91
CA GLY A 95 14.02 0.72 3.88
C GLY A 95 13.33 1.96 4.42
N ALA A 96 13.98 3.13 4.32
CA ALA A 96 13.31 4.38 4.72
C ALA A 96 12.19 4.73 3.73
N CYS A 97 12.46 4.61 2.43
CA CYS A 97 11.50 4.71 1.34
C CYS A 97 11.48 3.38 0.57
N SER A 98 10.33 2.71 0.56
CA SER A 98 10.19 1.34 0.03
C SER A 98 9.04 1.26 -0.95
N VAL A 99 9.31 0.75 -2.15
CA VAL A 99 8.30 0.49 -3.18
C VAL A 99 8.37 -0.97 -3.59
N GLY A 100 7.24 -1.69 -3.50
CA GLY A 100 7.21 -3.10 -3.86
C GLY A 100 5.86 -3.77 -3.71
N VAL A 101 5.80 -5.09 -3.86
CA VAL A 101 4.58 -5.85 -3.53
C VAL A 101 4.39 -5.85 -2.02
N ILE A 102 5.46 -6.10 -1.28
CA ILE A 102 5.56 -5.99 0.17
C ILE A 102 6.58 -4.88 0.47
N ALA A 103 6.11 -3.76 1.00
CA ALA A 103 6.94 -2.61 1.33
C ALA A 103 6.92 -2.33 2.83
N MET A 104 8.11 -2.28 3.45
CA MET A 104 8.29 -1.97 4.87
C MET A 104 9.24 -0.78 5.01
N GLY A 105 8.84 0.26 5.75
CA GLY A 105 9.64 1.47 5.83
C GLY A 105 9.01 2.68 6.50
N ALA A 106 9.66 3.85 6.43
CA ALA A 106 9.02 5.08 6.89
C ALA A 106 7.97 5.55 5.87
N PHE A 107 8.29 5.44 4.58
CA PHE A 107 7.39 5.66 3.45
C PHE A 107 7.30 4.37 2.63
N SER A 108 6.12 3.76 2.58
CA SER A 108 5.90 2.44 1.97
C SER A 108 4.78 2.48 0.94
N VAL A 109 5.05 2.01 -0.27
CA VAL A 109 4.06 1.89 -1.35
C VAL A 109 4.04 0.45 -1.87
N GLY A 110 2.88 -0.21 -1.81
CA GLY A 110 2.78 -1.59 -2.30
C GLY A 110 1.40 -2.23 -2.23
N ILE A 111 1.31 -3.53 -2.48
CA ILE A 111 0.06 -4.26 -2.20
C ILE A 111 -0.12 -4.36 -0.69
N VAL A 112 0.95 -4.72 0.01
CA VAL A 112 1.06 -4.69 1.47
C VAL A 112 2.10 -3.65 1.84
N ALA A 113 1.68 -2.57 2.50
CA ALA A 113 2.53 -1.47 2.90
C ALA A 113 2.52 -1.30 4.43
N VAL A 114 3.70 -1.30 5.04
CA VAL A 114 3.88 -1.11 6.49
C VAL A 114 4.85 0.05 6.72
N GLY A 115 4.44 1.05 7.51
CA GLY A 115 5.27 2.22 7.70
C GLY A 115 4.63 3.44 8.35
N ALA A 116 5.39 4.52 8.55
CA ALA A 116 4.82 5.75 9.09
C ALA A 116 3.82 6.40 8.11
N PHE A 117 4.10 6.27 6.81
CA PHE A 117 3.23 6.62 5.70
C PHE A 117 3.13 5.42 4.75
N SER A 118 1.94 4.83 4.65
CA SER A 118 1.72 3.58 3.91
C SER A 118 0.59 3.74 2.90
N VAL A 119 0.85 3.38 1.65
CA VAL A 119 -0.14 3.36 0.56
C VAL A 119 -0.19 1.97 -0.05
N GLY A 120 -1.36 1.34 -0.05
CA GLY A 120 -1.51 0.03 -0.66
C GLY A 120 -2.89 -0.56 -0.64
N VAL A 121 -3.04 -1.83 -1.05
CA VAL A 121 -4.31 -2.56 -0.87
C VAL A 121 -4.55 -2.78 0.62
N VAL A 122 -3.51 -3.21 1.33
CA VAL A 122 -3.46 -3.33 2.78
C VAL A 122 -2.36 -2.42 3.30
N ALA A 123 -2.73 -1.38 4.04
CA ALA A 123 -1.82 -0.37 4.56
C ALA A 123 -1.85 -0.35 6.10
N PHE A 124 -0.68 -0.47 6.72
CA PHE A 124 -0.48 -0.39 8.17
C PHE A 124 0.47 0.76 8.47
N GLY A 125 0.13 1.59 9.45
CA GLY A 125 0.99 2.73 9.71
C GLY A 125 0.46 3.82 10.61
N GLY A 126 1.21 4.92 10.64
CA GLY A 126 0.71 6.18 11.18
C GLY A 126 -0.38 6.70 10.25
N ASN A 127 0.00 7.09 9.03
CA ASN A 127 -0.90 7.47 7.96
C ASN A 127 -1.03 6.32 6.96
N SER A 128 -2.22 5.76 6.84
CA SER A 128 -2.46 4.55 6.04
C SER A 128 -3.57 4.80 5.03
N PHE A 129 -3.30 4.53 3.76
CA PHE A 129 -4.25 4.69 2.67
C PHE A 129 -4.39 3.38 1.89
N GLY A 130 -5.60 2.85 1.80
CA GLY A 130 -5.81 1.59 1.09
C GLY A 130 -7.23 1.07 1.07
N ILE A 131 -7.42 -0.16 0.56
CA ILE A 131 -8.73 -0.84 0.70
C ILE A 131 -8.93 -1.20 2.17
N ILE A 132 -7.91 -1.77 2.80
CA ILE A 132 -7.83 -2.04 4.22
C ILE A 132 -6.74 -1.14 4.79
N ALA A 133 -7.12 -0.19 5.64
CA ALA A 133 -6.19 0.76 6.24
C ALA A 133 -6.24 0.66 7.76
N ILE A 134 -5.10 0.42 8.39
CA ILE A 134 -4.94 0.42 9.84
C ILE A 134 -3.97 1.53 10.23
N GLY A 135 -4.46 2.49 11.02
CA GLY A 135 -3.77 3.72 11.39
C GLY A 135 -3.65 3.86 12.90
N SER A 136 -2.49 4.26 13.41
CA SER A 136 -2.26 4.52 14.84
C SER A 136 -2.44 5.99 15.26
N GLY A 137 -3.12 6.80 14.43
CA GLY A 137 -3.09 8.26 14.54
C GLY A 137 -3.34 8.88 15.89
N THR A 138 -2.74 10.06 16.06
CA THR A 138 -2.91 10.85 17.27
C THR A 138 -4.31 11.46 17.33
N ARG A 139 -4.93 11.43 18.51
CA ARG A 139 -6.20 12.14 18.78
C ARG A 139 -6.10 13.64 18.50
N HIS A 140 -4.90 14.20 18.56
CA HIS A 140 -4.63 15.60 18.27
C HIS A 140 -4.31 15.78 16.79
N GLY A 141 -5.14 16.58 16.12
CA GLY A 141 -4.78 17.21 14.86
C GLY A 141 -4.27 18.60 15.14
N TYR A 142 -3.31 19.07 14.35
CA TYR A 142 -2.87 20.44 14.39
C TYR A 142 -3.89 21.31 13.66
N GLU A 143 -4.37 22.37 14.32
CA GLU A 143 -5.15 23.40 13.64
C GLU A 143 -4.19 24.23 12.79
N VAL A 144 -4.38 24.23 11.47
CA VAL A 144 -3.59 25.00 10.51
C VAL A 144 -4.44 26.19 10.08
N GLY A 145 -4.53 27.19 10.96
CA GLY A 145 -5.26 28.44 10.72
C GLY A 145 -6.78 28.27 10.56
N PRO A 146 -7.48 29.34 10.13
CA PRO A 146 -8.95 29.40 10.13
C PRO A 146 -9.66 28.51 9.08
N LYS A 147 -8.92 27.71 8.29
CA LYS A 147 -9.47 26.93 7.16
C LYS A 147 -9.17 25.43 7.17
N GLY A 148 -8.47 24.88 8.18
CA GLY A 148 -8.25 23.43 8.18
C GLY A 148 -7.59 22.87 9.42
N ARG A 149 -8.15 21.77 9.93
CA ARG A 149 -7.49 20.89 10.90
C ARG A 149 -6.70 19.82 10.14
N PHE A 150 -5.39 19.78 10.34
CA PHE A 150 -4.51 18.74 9.82
C PHE A 150 -4.37 17.63 10.87
N ASP A 151 -5.05 16.51 10.63
CA ASP A 151 -4.93 15.33 11.49
C ASP A 151 -3.79 14.44 11.00
N ILE A 152 -2.81 14.21 11.87
CA ILE A 152 -1.71 13.28 11.62
C ILE A 152 -2.16 11.88 12.04
N GLY A 153 -1.93 10.92 11.15
CA GLY A 153 -2.09 9.50 11.41
C GLY A 153 -3.49 8.94 11.08
N ARG A 154 -4.11 9.45 10.01
CA ARG A 154 -5.41 8.94 9.57
C ARG A 154 -5.28 7.58 8.87
N ALA A 155 -6.26 6.71 9.10
CA ALA A 155 -6.50 5.54 8.27
C ALA A 155 -7.62 5.84 7.29
N VAL A 156 -7.38 5.73 5.98
CA VAL A 156 -8.39 5.99 4.96
C VAL A 156 -8.54 4.77 4.06
N GLY A 157 -9.76 4.25 3.96
CA GLY A 157 -10.03 3.09 3.12
C GLY A 157 -11.46 2.59 3.06
N VAL A 158 -11.70 1.47 2.37
CA VAL A 158 -13.00 0.81 2.40
C VAL A 158 -13.27 0.26 3.81
N ILE A 159 -12.28 -0.42 4.37
CA ILE A 159 -12.24 -0.85 5.76
C ILE A 159 -11.13 -0.06 6.45
N ALA A 160 -11.50 0.81 7.37
CA ALA A 160 -10.56 1.71 8.05
C ALA A 160 -10.62 1.49 9.57
N ILE A 161 -9.46 1.23 10.18
CA ILE A 161 -9.32 0.96 11.62
C ILE A 161 -8.31 1.93 12.20
N GLY A 162 -8.68 2.68 13.23
CA GLY A 162 -7.76 3.60 13.90
C GLY A 162 -8.51 4.68 14.68
N PRO A 163 -7.82 5.52 15.47
CA PRO A 163 -8.47 6.55 16.29
C PRO A 163 -9.25 7.58 15.47
N LYS A 164 -8.72 7.92 14.28
CA LYS A 164 -9.32 8.80 13.28
C LYS A 164 -9.34 8.13 11.91
N ALA A 165 -10.17 7.09 11.79
CA ALA A 165 -10.34 6.36 10.55
C ALA A 165 -11.48 6.93 9.70
N CYS A 166 -11.30 6.97 8.38
CA CYS A 166 -12.29 7.42 7.41
C CYS A 166 -12.52 6.33 6.36
N GLY A 167 -13.76 5.88 6.21
CA GLY A 167 -14.04 4.79 5.28
C GLY A 167 -15.49 4.39 5.12
N VAL A 168 -15.74 3.31 4.37
CA VAL A 168 -17.09 2.75 4.26
C VAL A 168 -17.43 1.99 5.53
N TYR A 169 -16.53 1.12 5.99
CA TYR A 169 -16.58 0.41 7.26
C TYR A 169 -15.48 0.93 8.17
N THR A 170 -15.87 1.61 9.25
CA THR A 170 -14.94 2.33 10.11
C THR A 170 -15.01 1.82 11.54
N LEU A 171 -13.87 1.39 12.09
CA LEU A 171 -13.70 1.12 13.52
C LEU A 171 -12.83 2.22 14.13
N SER A 172 -13.46 3.16 14.85
CA SER A 172 -12.80 4.41 15.26
C SER A 172 -13.51 5.09 16.42
N TYR A 173 -12.76 5.88 17.21
CA TYR A 173 -13.33 6.75 18.23
C TYR A 173 -13.82 8.09 17.65
N GLU A 174 -12.98 8.76 16.85
CA GLU A 174 -13.24 10.09 16.27
C GLU A 174 -13.29 10.05 14.73
N GLY A 175 -13.63 8.89 14.16
CA GLY A 175 -13.61 8.64 12.73
C GLY A 175 -14.88 9.07 12.01
N LYS A 176 -14.89 8.89 10.70
CA LYS A 176 -16.09 9.06 9.87
C LYS A 176 -16.29 7.84 8.99
N GLY A 177 -17.54 7.46 8.76
CA GLY A 177 -17.82 6.43 7.77
C GLY A 177 -19.29 6.15 7.58
N THR A 178 -19.59 5.48 6.47
CA THR A 178 -20.97 5.09 6.11
C THR A 178 -21.53 4.08 7.10
N HIS A 179 -20.72 3.10 7.49
CA HIS A 179 -21.00 2.10 8.50
C HIS A 179 -19.92 2.16 9.58
N MET A 180 -20.29 2.57 10.78
CA MET A 180 -19.35 2.88 11.85
C MET A 180 -19.55 2.01 13.08
N LEU A 181 -18.44 1.59 13.68
CA LEU A 181 -18.36 1.00 15.01
C LEU A 181 -17.51 1.91 15.90
N SER A 182 -18.19 2.67 16.75
CA SER A 182 -17.64 3.58 17.76
C SER A 182 -18.44 3.48 19.06
N PRO A 183 -17.94 4.04 20.18
CA PRO A 183 -18.71 4.08 21.42
C PRO A 183 -20.10 4.71 21.26
N ASP A 184 -20.19 5.77 20.45
CA ASP A 184 -21.40 6.56 20.27
C ASP A 184 -22.26 6.13 19.06
N ARG A 185 -21.73 5.30 18.16
CA ARG A 185 -22.42 4.84 16.95
C ARG A 185 -22.05 3.40 16.60
N GLN A 186 -23.05 2.52 16.58
CA GLN A 186 -22.86 1.09 16.36
C GLN A 186 -23.77 0.58 15.25
N ASP A 187 -23.38 0.79 13.99
CA ASP A 187 -24.19 0.34 12.86
C ASP A 187 -24.15 -1.18 12.75
N ALA A 188 -25.31 -1.84 12.60
CA ALA A 188 -25.43 -3.29 12.58
C ALA A 188 -24.49 -3.98 11.57
N LYS A 189 -24.31 -3.38 10.39
CA LYS A 189 -23.39 -3.88 9.35
C LYS A 189 -21.92 -3.82 9.78
N ALA A 190 -21.49 -2.72 10.41
CA ALA A 190 -20.14 -2.57 10.92
C ALA A 190 -19.89 -3.50 12.11
N VAL A 191 -20.85 -3.60 13.04
CA VAL A 191 -20.81 -4.53 14.18
C VAL A 191 -20.62 -5.96 13.67
N ALA A 192 -21.43 -6.41 12.72
CA ALA A 192 -21.35 -7.77 12.17
C ALA A 192 -19.98 -8.03 11.51
N LEU A 193 -19.47 -7.08 10.73
CA LEU A 193 -18.15 -7.20 10.10
C LEU A 193 -17.04 -7.29 11.15
N PHE A 194 -16.94 -6.32 12.06
CA PHE A 194 -15.82 -6.26 13.00
C PHE A 194 -15.90 -7.33 14.08
N THR A 195 -17.07 -7.67 14.60
CA THR A 195 -17.20 -8.72 15.63
C THR A 195 -16.99 -10.13 15.08
N ARG A 196 -17.12 -10.33 13.76
CA ARG A 196 -16.72 -11.57 13.09
C ARG A 196 -15.21 -11.78 13.14
N TRP A 197 -14.43 -10.72 12.98
CA TRP A 197 -12.96 -10.77 12.97
C TRP A 197 -12.32 -10.44 14.33
N LEU A 198 -13.03 -9.71 15.20
CA LEU A 198 -12.57 -9.21 16.49
C LEU A 198 -13.65 -9.49 17.57
N PRO A 199 -13.77 -10.74 18.03
CA PRO A 199 -14.84 -11.16 18.93
C PRO A 199 -14.84 -10.42 20.28
N LYS A 200 -13.68 -9.87 20.71
CA LYS A 200 -13.54 -9.07 21.93
C LYS A 200 -14.44 -7.83 21.95
N PHE A 201 -14.79 -7.26 20.79
CA PHE A 201 -15.68 -6.10 20.73
C PHE A 201 -17.13 -6.45 21.07
N LYS A 202 -17.56 -7.73 21.02
CA LYS A 202 -18.93 -8.12 21.38
C LYS A 202 -19.30 -7.76 22.82
N GLY A 203 -18.34 -7.78 23.74
CA GLY A 203 -18.57 -7.48 25.16
C GLY A 203 -18.51 -6.01 25.54
N VAL A 204 -18.06 -5.13 24.63
CA VAL A 204 -17.86 -3.69 24.87
C VAL A 204 -19.00 -2.84 24.31
N LEU A 205 -19.82 -3.44 23.44
CA LEU A 205 -20.98 -2.79 22.83
C LEU A 205 -22.15 -2.80 23.83
N SER A 206 -22.32 -1.72 24.59
CA SER A 206 -23.58 -1.53 25.32
C SER A 206 -24.71 -1.28 24.31
N PRO A 207 -25.91 -1.85 24.51
CA PRO A 207 -27.04 -1.57 23.64
C PRO A 207 -27.36 -0.08 23.77
N VAL A 208 -27.31 0.65 22.66
CA VAL A 208 -27.79 2.03 22.59
C VAL A 208 -29.30 1.96 22.79
N SER A 209 -29.77 2.48 23.93
CA SER A 209 -31.20 2.62 24.28
C SER A 209 -31.91 3.58 23.35
#